data_AF-S3BN50-F1
#
_entry.id   AF-S3BN50-F1
#
_cell.length_a   1.000
_cell.length_b   1.000
_cell.length_c   1.000
_cell.angle_alpha   90.00
_cell.angle_beta   90.00
_cell.angle_gamma   90.00
#
_symmetry.space_group_name_H-M   'P 1'
#
loop_
_entity.id
_entity.type
_entity.pdbx_description
1 polymer ?
#
loop_
_entity_poly.entity_id
_entity_poly.type
_entity_poly.pdbx_seq_one_letter_code
_entity_poly.pdbx_strand_id
1 'polypeptide(L)'
;MATQPKVFLNIGFETLPSDELIEEERLPGYKAEWYYPARIGQVLQDRYQIVGKLGYGGGSTVWACRDLVKDTLLAIKICTAGERGGKDALQEVAISDYIKSIDAPHHPGKQRLRVVLDNFEIGGLNGNRHQCLVFSPLGATLTRFRKFFPGRTLQPDGLRLTLLWVILGLDFLHQAGVIHTDLSPNNILVSFAPGEERVFNQIEDLELATPTPRKVLPNRSVYLSYELGKTNGPAVITDFGAARLGDPENDDKHSGDVMPGTYRAPEIIMGADWDSKIDMWSLGVMVWDLFEGGSLFRAVVAHNLDDELHLAEMVSLLGPPPKKFLDRYERSRQYWDSEGNWIASTPIPDQTLEIRETKLKGEEKQQLLAFVRKVLCWLPEDRKSADQLYRDAFVNGYERHKYVVATGQTC
;
A
#
# COMPACT_ATOMS: atom_id res chain seq x y z
N MET A 1 4.18 -19.00 -31.42
CA MET A 1 5.39 -18.34 -31.93
C MET A 1 5.60 -17.10 -31.11
N ALA A 2 6.83 -16.75 -30.71
CA ALA A 2 7.07 -15.52 -29.98
C ALA A 2 6.76 -14.31 -30.88
N THR A 3 6.07 -13.31 -30.33
CA THR A 3 5.78 -12.04 -31.00
C THR A 3 7.11 -11.28 -31.19
N GLN A 4 7.28 -10.64 -32.35
CA GLN A 4 8.46 -9.79 -32.56
C GLN A 4 8.37 -8.51 -31.71
N PRO A 5 9.49 -8.04 -31.12
CA PRO A 5 9.52 -6.76 -30.43
C PRO A 5 9.09 -5.63 -31.35
N LYS A 6 8.22 -4.74 -30.85
CA LYS A 6 7.82 -3.53 -31.60
C LYS A 6 8.96 -2.50 -31.57
N VAL A 7 9.05 -1.66 -32.61
CA VAL A 7 10.06 -0.60 -32.67
C VAL A 7 9.45 0.69 -32.12
N PHE A 8 9.99 1.17 -31.00
CA PHE A 8 9.63 2.46 -30.42
C PHE A 8 10.54 3.55 -30.98
N LEU A 9 9.93 4.51 -31.67
CA LEU A 9 10.66 5.65 -32.21
C LEU A 9 11.09 6.55 -31.05
N ASN A 10 12.40 6.58 -30.76
CA ASN A 10 12.99 7.46 -29.74
C ASN A 10 13.16 8.90 -30.28
N ILE A 11 12.13 9.41 -30.95
CA ILE A 11 12.02 10.77 -31.50
C ILE A 11 10.57 11.26 -31.35
N GLY A 12 10.33 12.57 -31.40
CA GLY A 12 8.99 13.14 -31.35
C GLY A 12 8.33 13.19 -29.96
N PHE A 13 9.08 12.90 -28.89
CA PHE A 13 8.68 13.18 -27.51
C PHE A 13 9.01 14.62 -27.12
N GLU A 14 8.26 15.16 -26.16
CA GLU A 14 8.63 16.39 -25.44
C GLU A 14 9.86 16.13 -24.55
N THR A 15 10.90 16.95 -24.71
CA THR A 15 12.10 16.89 -23.87
C THR A 15 11.93 17.81 -22.67
N LEU A 16 11.98 17.24 -21.46
CA LEU A 16 11.85 17.98 -20.21
C LEU A 16 13.18 18.63 -19.81
N PRO A 17 13.17 19.78 -19.09
CA PRO A 17 14.38 20.47 -18.63
C PRO A 17 15.29 19.56 -17.77
N SER A 18 16.60 19.68 -17.94
CA SER A 18 17.56 18.84 -17.22
C SER A 18 17.71 19.20 -15.75
N ASP A 19 17.48 20.47 -15.39
CA ASP A 19 17.58 21.06 -14.06
C ASP A 19 16.33 20.85 -13.19
N GLU A 20 15.17 20.56 -13.78
CA GLU A 20 13.95 20.27 -13.02
C GLU A 20 13.92 18.83 -12.52
N LEU A 21 13.86 18.60 -11.20
CA LEU A 21 13.66 17.25 -10.65
C LEU A 21 12.28 16.71 -11.04
N ILE A 22 12.21 15.51 -11.60
CA ILE A 22 10.94 14.85 -11.92
C ILE A 22 10.89 13.44 -11.32
N GLU A 23 9.68 12.94 -11.09
CA GLU A 23 9.46 11.53 -10.73
C GLU A 23 10.34 11.07 -9.53
N GLU A 24 11.13 10.00 -9.69
CA GLU A 24 11.99 9.43 -8.64
C GLU A 24 13.07 10.38 -8.16
N GLU A 25 13.44 11.38 -8.96
CA GLU A 25 14.44 12.39 -8.57
C GLU A 25 13.95 13.29 -7.44
N ARG A 26 12.64 13.33 -7.20
CA ARG A 26 12.03 14.08 -6.08
C ARG A 26 12.06 13.30 -4.75
N LEU A 27 12.45 12.03 -4.76
CA LEU A 27 12.49 11.21 -3.55
C LEU A 27 13.65 11.64 -2.64
N PRO A 28 13.43 11.77 -1.32
CA PRO A 28 14.50 12.01 -0.37
C PRO A 28 15.57 10.92 -0.48
N GLY A 29 16.84 11.33 -0.58
CA GLY A 29 17.96 10.41 -0.70
C GLY A 29 18.06 9.68 -2.05
N TYR A 30 17.36 10.16 -3.09
CA TYR A 30 17.53 9.64 -4.44
C TYR A 30 18.99 9.67 -4.88
N LYS A 31 19.46 8.53 -5.38
CA LYS A 31 20.78 8.36 -6.00
C LYS A 31 20.62 7.63 -7.31
N ALA A 32 20.95 8.31 -8.40
CA ALA A 32 20.73 7.82 -9.76
C ALA A 32 21.33 6.42 -9.98
N GLU A 33 22.53 6.17 -9.46
CA GLU A 33 23.28 4.92 -9.57
C GLU A 33 22.60 3.69 -8.95
N TRP A 34 21.63 3.91 -8.05
CA TRP A 34 20.85 2.83 -7.46
C TRP A 34 19.71 2.37 -8.37
N TYR A 35 19.27 3.18 -9.32
CA TYR A 35 18.13 2.89 -10.19
C TYR A 35 18.58 2.42 -11.56
N TYR A 36 18.01 1.31 -12.03
CA TYR A 36 18.25 0.81 -13.37
C TYR A 36 17.87 1.85 -14.43
N PRO A 37 18.73 2.15 -15.43
CA PRO A 37 18.43 3.11 -16.49
C PRO A 37 17.56 2.48 -17.60
N ALA A 38 16.36 2.03 -17.23
CA ALA A 38 15.41 1.40 -18.14
C ALA A 38 15.07 2.31 -19.33
N ARG A 39 14.90 1.70 -20.51
CA ARG A 39 14.51 2.40 -21.75
C ARG A 39 13.24 1.80 -22.33
N ILE A 40 12.32 2.65 -22.75
CA ILE A 40 11.17 2.21 -23.55
C ILE A 40 11.66 1.53 -24.84
N GLY A 41 11.06 0.39 -25.18
CA GLY A 41 11.45 -0.48 -26.28
C GLY A 41 12.53 -1.52 -25.94
N GLN A 42 13.21 -1.39 -24.79
CA GLN A 42 14.22 -2.35 -24.35
C GLN A 42 13.58 -3.72 -24.06
N VAL A 43 14.20 -4.79 -24.53
CA VAL A 43 13.83 -6.17 -24.23
C VAL A 43 14.70 -6.71 -23.10
N LEU A 44 14.07 -7.21 -22.04
CA LEU A 44 14.72 -7.86 -20.91
C LEU A 44 14.50 -9.38 -20.99
N GLN A 45 15.55 -10.16 -20.73
CA GLN A 45 15.53 -11.64 -20.78
C GLN A 45 14.93 -12.20 -22.09
N ASP A 46 15.19 -11.54 -23.21
CA ASP A 46 14.67 -11.89 -24.54
C ASP A 46 13.14 -12.10 -24.60
N ARG A 47 12.40 -11.54 -23.63
CA ARG A 47 10.98 -11.83 -23.43
C ARG A 47 10.14 -10.62 -23.04
N TYR A 48 10.65 -9.76 -22.16
CA TYR A 48 9.87 -8.66 -21.60
C TYR A 48 10.27 -7.33 -22.23
N GLN A 49 9.49 -6.84 -23.18
CA GLN A 49 9.74 -5.55 -23.81
C GLN A 49 9.11 -4.42 -22.98
N ILE A 50 9.90 -3.47 -22.50
CA ILE A 50 9.40 -2.29 -21.76
C ILE A 50 8.60 -1.40 -22.72
N VAL A 51 7.37 -1.05 -22.34
CA VAL A 51 6.48 -0.24 -23.18
C VAL A 51 6.16 1.15 -22.60
N GLY A 52 6.21 1.32 -21.28
CA GLY A 52 5.88 2.60 -20.65
C GLY A 52 6.06 2.56 -19.14
N LYS A 53 6.33 3.70 -18.52
CA LYS A 53 6.52 3.77 -17.06
C LYS A 53 5.18 3.88 -16.35
N LEU A 54 4.98 3.16 -15.25
CA LEU A 54 3.75 3.17 -14.45
C LEU A 54 3.90 3.89 -13.12
N GLY A 55 5.11 3.85 -12.55
CA GLY A 55 5.37 4.46 -11.25
C GLY A 55 6.78 4.24 -10.76
N TYR A 56 7.03 4.72 -9.55
CA TYR A 56 8.33 4.65 -8.90
C TYR A 56 8.16 4.77 -7.37
N GLY A 57 9.18 4.34 -6.64
CA GLY A 57 9.31 4.48 -5.20
C GLY A 57 10.76 4.33 -4.76
N GLY A 58 11.06 4.52 -3.48
CA GLY A 58 12.45 4.52 -2.97
C GLY A 58 13.24 3.24 -3.27
N GLY A 59 12.55 2.11 -3.46
CA GLY A 59 13.16 0.80 -3.73
C GLY A 59 13.03 0.29 -5.17
N SER A 60 12.31 0.98 -6.07
CA SER A 60 12.09 0.46 -7.43
C SER A 60 11.49 1.48 -8.42
N THR A 61 11.56 1.14 -9.70
CA THR A 61 10.67 1.71 -10.74
C THR A 61 9.75 0.62 -11.28
N VAL A 62 8.54 0.98 -11.69
CA VAL A 62 7.52 0.04 -12.19
C VAL A 62 7.15 0.43 -13.62
N TRP A 63 7.11 -0.55 -14.51
CA TRP A 63 6.93 -0.38 -15.94
C TRP A 63 5.86 -1.32 -16.47
N ALA A 64 5.11 -0.89 -17.47
CA ALA A 64 4.36 -1.80 -18.32
C ALA A 64 5.35 -2.48 -19.27
N CYS A 65 5.16 -3.78 -19.50
CA CYS A 65 5.95 -4.54 -20.46
C CYS A 65 5.11 -5.54 -21.26
N ARG A 66 5.48 -5.80 -22.51
CA ARG A 66 4.92 -6.85 -23.35
C ARG A 66 5.68 -8.15 -23.11
N ASP A 67 4.97 -9.20 -22.69
CA ASP A 67 5.50 -10.57 -22.70
C ASP A 67 5.44 -11.09 -24.14
N LEU A 68 6.59 -11.15 -24.80
CA LEU A 68 6.72 -11.57 -26.20
C LEU A 68 6.40 -13.06 -26.41
N VAL A 69 6.34 -13.86 -25.35
CA VAL A 69 5.97 -15.28 -25.43
C VAL A 69 4.46 -15.46 -25.33
N LYS A 70 3.80 -14.72 -24.42
CA LYS A 70 2.35 -14.82 -24.15
C LYS A 70 1.50 -13.81 -24.91
N ASP A 71 2.13 -12.83 -25.55
CA ASP A 71 1.50 -11.71 -26.25
C ASP A 71 0.60 -10.82 -25.38
N THR A 72 0.91 -10.73 -24.09
CA THR A 72 0.13 -9.96 -23.11
C THR A 72 0.94 -8.85 -22.46
N LEU A 73 0.28 -7.75 -22.11
CA LEU A 73 0.90 -6.70 -21.30
C LEU A 73 0.86 -7.05 -19.81
N LEU A 74 1.98 -6.82 -19.14
CA LEU A 74 2.23 -7.10 -17.72
C LEU A 74 2.84 -5.86 -17.05
N ALA A 75 2.98 -5.90 -15.73
CA ALA A 75 3.75 -4.94 -14.98
C ALA A 75 5.08 -5.56 -14.53
N ILE A 76 6.19 -4.83 -14.66
CA ILE A 76 7.51 -5.23 -14.18
C ILE A 76 8.05 -4.18 -13.21
N LYS A 77 8.36 -4.61 -11.99
CA LYS A 77 9.05 -3.83 -10.96
C LYS A 77 10.54 -4.10 -11.10
N ILE A 78 11.33 -3.08 -11.39
CA ILE A 78 12.80 -3.14 -11.46
C ILE A 78 13.33 -2.52 -10.18
N CYS A 79 13.83 -3.36 -9.29
CA CYS A 79 14.29 -2.96 -7.96
C CYS A 79 15.62 -2.19 -8.02
N THR A 80 15.83 -1.31 -7.06
CA THR A 80 17.11 -0.62 -6.91
C THR A 80 18.22 -1.60 -6.57
N ALA A 81 19.43 -1.30 -7.00
CA ALA A 81 20.61 -2.07 -6.64
C ALA A 81 21.05 -1.79 -5.19
N GLY A 82 21.87 -2.69 -4.65
CA GLY A 82 22.41 -2.60 -3.30
C GLY A 82 21.68 -3.48 -2.30
N GLU A 83 22.23 -3.57 -1.08
CA GLU A 83 21.78 -4.56 -0.09
C GLU A 83 20.30 -4.44 0.27
N ARG A 84 19.79 -3.21 0.43
CA ARG A 84 18.39 -2.99 0.83
C ARG A 84 17.42 -3.39 -0.29
N GLY A 85 17.62 -2.87 -1.50
CA GLY A 85 16.76 -3.17 -2.65
C GLY A 85 16.77 -4.66 -3.01
N GLY A 86 17.94 -5.32 -2.93
CA GLY A 86 18.06 -6.76 -3.16
C GLY A 86 17.36 -7.61 -2.09
N LYS A 87 17.53 -7.29 -0.80
CA LYS A 87 16.89 -8.02 0.30
C LYS A 87 15.37 -7.94 0.22
N ASP A 88 14.82 -6.74 0.04
CA ASP A 88 13.36 -6.54 -0.04
C ASP A 88 12.77 -7.28 -1.25
N ALA A 89 13.47 -7.27 -2.40
CA ALA A 89 13.01 -7.98 -3.59
C ALA A 89 13.02 -9.51 -3.42
N LEU A 90 14.06 -10.07 -2.79
CA LEU A 90 14.13 -11.51 -2.49
C LEU A 90 13.06 -11.92 -1.47
N GLN A 91 12.80 -11.06 -0.48
CA GLN A 91 11.72 -11.27 0.48
C GLN A 91 10.35 -11.29 -0.23
N GLU A 92 10.09 -10.36 -1.15
CA GLU A 92 8.85 -10.29 -1.92
C GLU A 92 8.64 -11.56 -2.78
N VAL A 93 9.71 -12.11 -3.36
CA VAL A 93 9.68 -13.40 -4.08
C VAL A 93 9.36 -14.55 -3.13
N ALA A 94 10.08 -14.66 -2.00
CA ALA A 94 9.88 -15.75 -1.04
C ALA A 94 8.45 -15.78 -0.47
N ILE A 95 7.91 -14.61 -0.08
CA ILE A 95 6.53 -14.50 0.40
C ILE A 95 5.53 -14.83 -0.71
N SER A 96 5.78 -14.37 -1.94
CA SER A 96 4.93 -14.71 -3.09
C SER A 96 4.89 -16.20 -3.38
N ASP A 97 6.04 -16.88 -3.36
CA ASP A 97 6.14 -18.32 -3.59
C ASP A 97 5.45 -19.11 -2.49
N TYR A 98 5.63 -18.68 -1.23
CA TYR A 98 4.90 -19.23 -0.09
C TYR A 98 3.38 -19.09 -0.26
N ILE A 99 2.86 -17.89 -0.52
CA ILE A 99 1.41 -17.65 -0.74
C ILE A 99 0.87 -18.50 -1.89
N LYS A 100 1.63 -18.63 -3.00
CA LYS A 100 1.23 -19.46 -4.15
C LYS A 100 1.10 -20.93 -3.75
N SER A 101 2.00 -21.45 -2.90
CA SER A 101 2.05 -22.86 -2.48
C SER A 101 0.86 -23.31 -1.62
N ILE A 102 0.18 -22.38 -0.93
CA ILE A 102 -0.94 -22.70 -0.04
C ILE A 102 -2.17 -23.10 -0.86
N ASP A 103 -2.66 -24.33 -0.72
CA ASP A 103 -3.91 -24.74 -1.38
C ASP A 103 -5.14 -24.23 -0.62
N ALA A 104 -5.79 -23.19 -1.16
CA ALA A 104 -6.95 -22.53 -0.56
C ALA A 104 -7.95 -22.11 -1.65
N PRO A 105 -8.52 -23.05 -2.42
CA PRO A 105 -9.29 -22.77 -3.63
C PRO A 105 -10.61 -22.03 -3.35
N HIS A 106 -11.07 -22.06 -2.10
CA HIS A 106 -12.33 -21.45 -1.69
C HIS A 106 -12.15 -20.18 -0.84
N HIS A 107 -10.92 -19.81 -0.47
CA HIS A 107 -10.71 -18.62 0.34
C HIS A 107 -10.75 -17.35 -0.54
N PRO A 108 -11.77 -16.48 -0.40
CA PRO A 108 -11.96 -15.33 -1.31
C PRO A 108 -10.84 -14.30 -1.20
N GLY A 109 -10.10 -14.30 -0.09
CA GLY A 109 -8.94 -13.45 0.17
C GLY A 109 -7.69 -13.73 -0.67
N LYS A 110 -7.44 -14.97 -1.11
CA LYS A 110 -6.20 -15.32 -1.82
C LYS A 110 -6.03 -14.53 -3.11
N GLN A 111 -7.12 -14.36 -3.86
CA GLN A 111 -7.19 -13.56 -5.09
C GLN A 111 -7.13 -12.04 -4.84
N ARG A 112 -7.13 -11.59 -3.59
CA ARG A 112 -6.96 -10.18 -3.21
C ARG A 112 -5.50 -9.83 -2.90
N LEU A 113 -4.56 -10.74 -3.15
CA LEU A 113 -3.12 -10.53 -2.99
C LEU A 113 -2.43 -10.51 -4.35
N ARG A 114 -1.55 -9.54 -4.60
CA ARG A 114 -0.72 -9.49 -5.83
C ARG A 114 0.62 -10.19 -5.61
N VAL A 115 0.74 -11.42 -6.10
CA VAL A 115 1.98 -12.21 -6.01
C VAL A 115 2.84 -12.10 -7.28
N VAL A 116 4.15 -12.34 -7.13
CA VAL A 116 5.12 -12.39 -8.23
C VAL A 116 4.80 -13.56 -9.18
N LEU A 117 4.63 -13.25 -10.47
CA LEU A 117 4.40 -14.22 -11.55
C LEU A 117 5.69 -14.82 -12.09
N ASP A 118 6.71 -13.99 -12.26
CA ASP A 118 8.03 -14.36 -12.76
C ASP A 118 9.06 -13.41 -12.13
N ASN A 119 10.30 -13.86 -11.99
CA ASN A 119 11.37 -13.02 -11.47
C ASN A 119 12.72 -13.41 -12.08
N PHE A 120 13.57 -12.41 -12.27
CA PHE A 120 14.90 -12.58 -12.83
C PHE A 120 15.79 -11.41 -12.47
N GLU A 121 17.07 -11.51 -12.78
CA GLU A 121 18.04 -10.47 -12.50
C GLU A 121 18.67 -9.93 -13.78
N ILE A 122 19.00 -8.64 -13.76
CA ILE A 122 19.66 -7.96 -14.88
C ILE A 122 20.89 -7.19 -14.40
N GLY A 123 21.88 -7.07 -15.29
CA GLY A 123 23.06 -6.22 -15.07
C GLY A 123 22.73 -4.76 -15.30
N GLY A 124 23.06 -3.91 -14.33
CA GLY A 124 22.99 -2.45 -14.39
C GLY A 124 24.36 -1.82 -14.69
N LEU A 125 24.43 -0.50 -14.49
CA LEU A 125 25.68 0.24 -14.61
C LEU A 125 26.67 -0.18 -13.51
N ASN A 126 27.97 -0.11 -13.81
CA ASN A 126 29.05 -0.40 -12.86
C ASN A 126 29.02 -1.82 -12.24
N GLY A 127 28.41 -2.80 -12.91
CA GLY A 127 28.32 -4.18 -12.44
C GLY A 127 27.26 -4.43 -11.37
N ASN A 128 26.44 -3.42 -11.04
CA ASN A 128 25.31 -3.57 -10.14
C ASN A 128 24.31 -4.59 -10.70
N ARG A 129 23.65 -5.33 -9.81
CA ARG A 129 22.58 -6.27 -10.20
C ARG A 129 21.24 -5.74 -9.70
N HIS A 130 20.22 -5.89 -10.53
CA HIS A 130 18.86 -5.44 -10.24
C HIS A 130 17.91 -6.62 -10.35
N GLN A 131 17.18 -6.89 -9.27
CA GLN A 131 16.10 -7.86 -9.28
C GLN A 131 14.89 -7.28 -10.01
N CYS A 132 14.31 -8.05 -10.92
CA CYS A 132 13.10 -7.73 -11.65
C CYS A 132 11.97 -8.67 -11.23
N LEU A 133 10.81 -8.10 -10.89
CA LEU A 133 9.62 -8.84 -10.47
C LEU A 133 8.47 -8.56 -11.43
N VAL A 134 7.88 -9.60 -12.00
CA VAL A 134 6.79 -9.50 -12.99
C VAL A 134 5.46 -9.79 -12.30
N PHE A 135 4.45 -8.96 -12.59
CA PHE A 135 3.13 -9.01 -11.98
C PHE A 135 2.01 -8.90 -13.02
N SER A 136 0.83 -9.42 -12.66
CA SER A 136 -0.40 -9.07 -13.34
C SER A 136 -0.63 -7.56 -13.28
N PRO A 137 -1.15 -6.94 -14.35
CA PRO A 137 -1.44 -5.52 -14.35
C PRO A 137 -2.58 -5.19 -13.38
N LEU A 138 -2.46 -4.05 -12.71
CA LEU A 138 -3.49 -3.45 -11.87
C LEU A 138 -3.61 -1.96 -12.20
N GLY A 139 -4.67 -1.32 -11.72
CA GLY A 139 -4.89 0.11 -11.83
C GLY A 139 -4.11 0.93 -10.79
N ALA A 140 -4.67 2.08 -10.42
CA ALA A 140 -4.02 3.01 -9.49
C ALA A 140 -3.94 2.48 -8.05
N THR A 141 -2.92 2.91 -7.31
CA THR A 141 -2.89 2.78 -5.83
C THR A 141 -4.05 3.57 -5.22
N LEU A 142 -4.54 3.23 -4.03
CA LEU A 142 -5.60 4.01 -3.37
C LEU A 142 -5.20 5.47 -3.09
N THR A 143 -3.90 5.73 -2.89
CA THR A 143 -3.36 7.10 -2.83
C THR A 143 -3.58 7.89 -4.12
N ARG A 144 -3.41 7.26 -5.29
CA ARG A 144 -3.69 7.91 -6.58
C ARG A 144 -5.17 7.89 -6.91
N PHE A 145 -5.86 6.78 -6.66
CA PHE A 145 -7.26 6.56 -6.97
C PHE A 145 -8.19 7.59 -6.31
N ARG A 146 -7.92 7.98 -5.07
CA ARG A 146 -8.72 9.00 -4.38
C ARG A 146 -8.74 10.35 -5.11
N LYS A 147 -7.75 10.66 -5.95
CA LYS A 147 -7.68 11.91 -6.73
C LYS A 147 -8.81 12.02 -7.76
N PHE A 148 -9.44 10.90 -8.15
CA PHE A 148 -10.59 10.90 -9.05
C PHE A 148 -11.90 11.34 -8.37
N PHE A 149 -11.89 11.62 -7.07
CA PHE A 149 -13.07 11.97 -6.30
C PHE A 149 -12.94 13.38 -5.68
N PRO A 150 -14.06 14.09 -5.47
CA PRO A 150 -14.08 15.36 -4.76
C PRO A 150 -13.39 15.26 -3.39
N GLY A 151 -12.64 16.30 -3.04
CA GLY A 151 -11.89 16.34 -1.77
C GLY A 151 -10.75 15.33 -1.68
N ARG A 152 -10.42 14.61 -2.76
CA ARG A 152 -9.41 13.54 -2.78
C ARG A 152 -9.70 12.44 -1.77
N THR A 153 -10.97 12.02 -1.70
CA THR A 153 -11.47 11.07 -0.68
C THR A 153 -12.48 10.10 -1.27
N LEU A 154 -12.53 8.89 -0.74
CA LEU A 154 -13.55 7.92 -1.11
C LEU A 154 -14.92 8.35 -0.58
N GLN A 155 -15.96 8.05 -1.35
CA GLN A 155 -17.34 8.15 -0.91
C GLN A 155 -17.68 6.98 0.04
N PRO A 156 -18.70 7.09 0.92
CA PRO A 156 -18.98 6.08 1.94
C PRO A 156 -19.08 4.65 1.40
N ASP A 157 -19.85 4.46 0.32
CA ASP A 157 -19.99 3.12 -0.29
C ASP A 157 -18.71 2.62 -0.94
N GLY A 158 -17.92 3.53 -1.53
CA GLY A 158 -16.61 3.20 -2.08
C GLY A 158 -15.64 2.77 -0.98
N LEU A 159 -15.69 3.41 0.19
CA LEU A 159 -14.89 3.02 1.36
C LEU A 159 -15.31 1.64 1.86
N ARG A 160 -16.61 1.40 2.09
CA ARG A 160 -17.12 0.10 2.57
C ARG A 160 -16.71 -1.05 1.67
N LEU A 161 -16.89 -0.90 0.36
CA LEU A 161 -16.46 -1.90 -0.63
C LEU A 161 -14.94 -2.10 -0.62
N THR A 162 -14.17 -1.02 -0.52
CA THR A 162 -12.71 -1.10 -0.44
C THR A 162 -12.27 -1.88 0.80
N LEU A 163 -12.86 -1.57 1.97
CA LEU A 163 -12.56 -2.25 3.23
C LEU A 163 -12.94 -3.72 3.17
N LEU A 164 -14.09 -4.08 2.59
CA LEU A 164 -14.47 -5.48 2.42
C LEU A 164 -13.40 -6.30 1.70
N TRP A 165 -12.88 -5.78 0.58
CA TRP A 165 -11.84 -6.49 -0.19
C TRP A 165 -10.49 -6.55 0.53
N VAL A 166 -10.11 -5.48 1.24
CA VAL A 166 -8.88 -5.46 2.03
C VAL A 166 -8.98 -6.41 3.23
N ILE A 167 -10.11 -6.42 3.94
CA ILE A 167 -10.37 -7.34 5.07
C ILE A 167 -10.30 -8.79 4.60
N LEU A 168 -10.92 -9.13 3.46
CA LEU A 168 -10.82 -10.48 2.89
C LEU A 168 -9.37 -10.86 2.58
N GLY A 169 -8.58 -9.94 2.02
CA GLY A 169 -7.16 -10.15 1.76
C GLY A 169 -6.35 -10.38 3.03
N LEU A 170 -6.55 -9.54 4.05
CA LEU A 170 -5.87 -9.64 5.35
C LEU A 170 -6.24 -10.94 6.09
N ASP A 171 -7.51 -11.35 6.02
CA ASP A 171 -7.98 -12.60 6.62
C ASP A 171 -7.20 -13.80 6.08
N PHE A 172 -7.09 -13.91 4.76
CA PHE A 172 -6.27 -14.94 4.15
C PHE A 172 -4.79 -14.81 4.53
N LEU A 173 -4.25 -13.58 4.47
CA LEU A 173 -2.84 -13.30 4.73
C LEU A 173 -2.44 -13.72 6.15
N HIS A 174 -3.25 -13.37 7.14
CA HIS A 174 -3.01 -13.68 8.54
C HIS A 174 -3.24 -15.16 8.86
N GLN A 175 -4.26 -15.80 8.28
CA GLN A 175 -4.44 -17.26 8.40
C GLN A 175 -3.28 -18.03 7.77
N ALA A 176 -2.66 -17.48 6.72
CA ALA A 176 -1.46 -18.03 6.10
C ALA A 176 -0.18 -17.76 6.92
N GLY A 177 -0.24 -17.04 8.04
CA GLY A 177 0.95 -16.67 8.81
C GLY A 177 1.79 -15.58 8.15
N VAL A 178 1.24 -14.78 7.23
CA VAL A 178 1.96 -13.66 6.63
C VAL A 178 1.52 -12.36 7.28
N ILE A 179 2.47 -11.56 7.75
CA ILE A 179 2.24 -10.21 8.29
C ILE A 179 2.78 -9.20 7.28
N HIS A 180 1.95 -8.25 6.85
CA HIS A 180 2.31 -7.31 5.79
C HIS A 180 3.35 -6.29 6.27
N THR A 181 3.19 -5.75 7.49
CA THR A 181 4.08 -4.78 8.17
C THR A 181 4.17 -3.38 7.57
N ASP A 182 3.80 -3.20 6.30
CA ASP A 182 3.76 -1.89 5.61
C ASP A 182 2.39 -1.62 4.94
N LEU A 183 1.29 -1.94 5.63
CA LEU A 183 -0.05 -1.75 5.05
C LEU A 183 -0.40 -0.25 5.01
N SER A 184 -0.66 0.28 3.81
CA SER A 184 -1.06 1.67 3.59
C SER A 184 -1.78 1.85 2.25
N PRO A 185 -2.44 2.99 1.98
CA PRO A 185 -3.04 3.30 0.68
C PRO A 185 -2.10 3.24 -0.53
N ASN A 186 -0.78 3.30 -0.34
CA ASN A 186 0.20 3.14 -1.41
C ASN A 186 0.35 1.67 -1.83
N ASN A 187 0.10 0.75 -0.90
CA ASN A 187 0.28 -0.70 -1.06
C ASN A 187 -1.06 -1.44 -1.27
N ILE A 188 -2.11 -0.69 -1.60
CA ILE A 188 -3.40 -1.23 -2.07
C ILE A 188 -3.66 -0.66 -3.47
N LEU A 189 -3.81 -1.53 -4.47
CA LEU A 189 -4.18 -1.13 -5.83
C LEU A 189 -5.61 -1.55 -6.16
N VAL A 190 -6.25 -0.77 -7.02
CA VAL A 190 -7.57 -1.10 -7.57
C VAL A 190 -7.36 -1.92 -8.83
N SER A 191 -7.92 -3.12 -8.89
CA SER A 191 -7.87 -3.96 -10.09
C SER A 191 -8.82 -3.45 -11.19
N PHE A 192 -8.86 -4.15 -12.32
CA PHE A 192 -9.77 -3.87 -13.42
C PHE A 192 -11.07 -4.64 -13.23
N ALA A 193 -12.22 -4.00 -13.46
CA ALA A 193 -13.46 -4.75 -13.67
C ALA A 193 -13.43 -5.42 -15.05
N PRO A 194 -14.22 -6.49 -15.29
CA PRO A 194 -14.22 -7.18 -16.58
C PRO A 194 -14.41 -6.23 -17.76
N GLY A 195 -13.44 -6.20 -18.68
CA GLY A 195 -13.43 -5.34 -19.87
C GLY A 195 -12.69 -4.01 -19.72
N GLU A 196 -12.31 -3.61 -18.50
CA GLU A 196 -11.51 -2.41 -18.23
C GLU A 196 -10.01 -2.63 -18.46
N GLU A 197 -9.55 -3.88 -18.60
CA GLU A 197 -8.13 -4.19 -18.85
C GLU A 197 -7.61 -3.54 -20.14
N ARG A 198 -8.54 -3.18 -21.05
CA ARG A 198 -8.27 -2.44 -22.29
C ARG A 198 -7.52 -1.13 -22.03
N VAL A 199 -7.78 -0.45 -20.91
CA VAL A 199 -7.10 0.80 -20.56
C VAL A 199 -5.59 0.56 -20.37
N PHE A 200 -5.22 -0.54 -19.71
CA PHE A 200 -3.82 -0.93 -19.60
C PHE A 200 -3.25 -1.40 -20.93
N ASN A 201 -4.05 -2.12 -21.72
CA ASN A 201 -3.60 -2.66 -23.00
C ASN A 201 -3.33 -1.58 -24.07
N GLN A 202 -3.87 -0.38 -23.90
CA GLN A 202 -3.66 0.76 -24.79
C GLN A 202 -2.33 1.49 -24.58
N ILE A 203 -1.63 1.26 -23.45
CA ILE A 203 -0.37 1.97 -23.14
C ILE A 203 0.64 1.82 -24.27
N GLU A 204 0.80 0.62 -24.81
CA GLU A 204 1.76 0.35 -25.88
C GLU A 204 1.42 1.12 -27.16
N ASP A 205 0.15 1.12 -27.57
CA ASP A 205 -0.29 1.83 -28.77
C ASP A 205 -0.21 3.36 -28.58
N LEU A 206 -0.49 3.86 -27.37
CA LEU A 206 -0.34 5.26 -27.01
C LEU A 206 1.12 5.70 -27.04
N GLU A 207 2.04 4.92 -26.47
CA GLU A 207 3.48 5.25 -26.51
C GLU A 207 4.02 5.24 -27.95
N LEU A 208 3.55 4.33 -28.80
CA LEU A 208 3.94 4.30 -30.22
C LEU A 208 3.41 5.50 -31.00
N ALA A 209 2.18 5.93 -30.70
CA ALA A 209 1.55 7.06 -31.39
C ALA A 209 2.03 8.42 -30.86
N THR A 210 2.28 8.54 -29.56
CA THR A 210 2.65 9.79 -28.88
C THR A 210 3.63 9.47 -27.76
N PRO A 211 4.93 9.41 -28.06
CA PRO A 211 5.97 9.06 -27.10
C PRO A 211 5.96 9.96 -25.86
N THR A 212 5.98 9.35 -24.68
CA THR A 212 5.85 10.04 -23.39
C THR A 212 6.95 11.08 -23.17
N PRO A 213 6.64 12.28 -22.64
CA PRO A 213 7.64 13.28 -22.26
C PRO A 213 8.70 12.71 -21.33
N ARG A 214 9.95 13.10 -21.54
CA ARG A 214 11.07 12.55 -20.77
C ARG A 214 12.22 13.54 -20.65
N LYS A 215 12.94 13.43 -19.55
CA LYS A 215 14.26 14.03 -19.38
C LYS A 215 15.31 13.09 -19.98
N VAL A 216 16.22 13.63 -20.79
CA VAL A 216 17.33 12.88 -21.39
C VAL A 216 18.65 13.34 -20.76
N LEU A 217 19.37 12.41 -20.15
CA LEU A 217 20.68 12.61 -19.53
C LEU A 217 21.73 11.75 -20.26
N PRO A 218 23.04 12.01 -20.08
CA PRO A 218 24.09 11.30 -20.84
C PRO A 218 24.05 9.77 -20.73
N ASN A 219 23.66 9.23 -19.56
CA ASN A 219 23.66 7.80 -19.28
C ASN A 219 22.27 7.22 -18.98
N ARG A 220 21.20 8.04 -18.98
CA ARG A 220 19.85 7.58 -18.64
C ARG A 220 18.76 8.50 -19.18
N SER A 221 17.54 8.03 -19.12
CA SER A 221 16.34 8.86 -19.29
C SER A 221 15.45 8.71 -18.07
N VAL A 222 14.73 9.78 -17.72
CA VAL A 222 13.69 9.77 -16.69
C VAL A 222 12.38 10.10 -17.38
N TYR A 223 11.45 9.16 -17.34
CA TYR A 223 10.18 9.23 -18.05
C TYR A 223 9.08 9.65 -17.09
N LEU A 224 8.10 10.42 -17.56
CA LEU A 224 6.86 10.60 -16.81
C LEU A 224 6.09 9.27 -16.75
N SER A 225 5.42 9.03 -15.62
CA SER A 225 4.59 7.84 -15.44
C SER A 225 3.23 8.00 -16.14
N TYR A 226 2.73 6.94 -16.76
CA TYR A 226 1.35 6.87 -17.25
C TYR A 226 0.37 6.99 -16.08
N GLU A 227 -0.59 7.91 -16.20
CA GLU A 227 -1.73 8.01 -15.30
C GLU A 227 -2.88 7.16 -15.84
N LEU A 228 -3.03 5.95 -15.30
CA LEU A 228 -4.19 5.12 -15.58
C LEU A 228 -5.46 5.80 -15.04
N GLY A 229 -6.50 5.83 -15.86
CA GLY A 229 -7.81 6.34 -15.46
C GLY A 229 -8.45 5.54 -14.32
N LYS A 230 -9.61 6.03 -13.87
CA LYS A 230 -10.40 5.36 -12.83
C LYS A 230 -10.85 3.96 -13.30
N THR A 231 -10.55 2.94 -12.50
CA THR A 231 -11.06 1.57 -12.66
C THR A 231 -12.06 1.24 -11.54
N ASN A 232 -12.86 0.18 -11.73
CA ASN A 232 -13.91 -0.23 -10.79
C ASN A 232 -13.74 -1.67 -10.28
N GLY A 233 -12.57 -2.29 -10.52
CA GLY A 233 -12.28 -3.62 -9.98
C GLY A 233 -12.05 -3.61 -8.47
N PRO A 234 -12.04 -4.79 -7.81
CA PRO A 234 -11.81 -4.85 -6.38
C PRO A 234 -10.40 -4.40 -5.96
N ALA A 235 -10.25 -4.00 -4.70
CA ALA A 235 -8.96 -3.69 -4.11
C ALA A 235 -8.08 -4.94 -3.95
N VAL A 236 -6.77 -4.77 -4.09
CA VAL A 236 -5.76 -5.83 -4.04
C VAL A 236 -4.56 -5.34 -3.21
N ILE A 237 -4.16 -6.13 -2.21
CA ILE A 237 -2.98 -5.90 -1.37
C ILE A 237 -1.73 -6.26 -2.18
N THR A 238 -0.70 -5.43 -2.12
CA THR A 238 0.56 -5.59 -2.86
C THR A 238 1.77 -5.25 -2.01
N ASP A 239 2.96 -5.55 -2.53
CA ASP A 239 4.27 -5.16 -1.98
C ASP A 239 4.60 -5.88 -0.68
N PHE A 240 5.02 -7.14 -0.85
CA PHE A 240 5.40 -8.00 0.26
C PHE A 240 6.90 -7.93 0.59
N GLY A 241 7.62 -6.91 0.10
CA GLY A 241 9.07 -6.78 0.33
C GLY A 241 9.44 -6.59 1.81
N ALA A 242 8.54 -6.00 2.61
CA ALA A 242 8.70 -5.87 4.05
C ALA A 242 8.01 -6.97 4.85
N ALA A 243 7.22 -7.84 4.21
CA ALA A 243 6.39 -8.82 4.92
C ALA A 243 7.23 -9.85 5.68
N ARG A 244 6.64 -10.44 6.72
CA ARG A 244 7.25 -11.48 7.56
C ARG A 244 6.34 -12.71 7.65
N LEU A 245 6.96 -13.87 7.80
CA LEU A 245 6.26 -15.10 8.17
C LEU A 245 6.24 -15.19 9.69
N GLY A 246 5.05 -15.26 10.27
CA GLY A 246 4.81 -15.67 11.64
C GLY A 246 4.11 -17.03 11.67
N ASP A 247 4.01 -17.61 12.86
CA ASP A 247 3.28 -18.84 13.11
C ASP A 247 1.95 -18.53 13.82
N PRO A 248 0.80 -18.62 13.12
CA PRO A 248 -0.52 -18.39 13.72
C PRO A 248 -0.88 -19.38 14.82
N GLU A 249 -0.29 -20.57 14.83
CA GLU A 249 -0.61 -21.64 15.79
C GLU A 249 0.18 -21.48 17.10
N ASN A 250 1.37 -20.86 17.04
CA ASN A 250 2.29 -20.75 18.17
C ASN A 250 2.36 -19.34 18.80
N ASP A 251 1.51 -18.40 18.38
CA ASP A 251 1.51 -17.00 18.82
C ASP A 251 2.89 -16.33 18.68
N ASP A 252 3.60 -16.67 17.58
CA ASP A 252 4.95 -16.17 17.33
C ASP A 252 4.94 -14.64 17.26
N LYS A 253 5.85 -14.04 18.05
CA LYS A 253 6.09 -12.60 18.02
C LYS A 253 7.38 -12.29 17.28
N HIS A 254 7.36 -11.20 16.55
CA HIS A 254 8.53 -10.63 15.90
C HIS A 254 9.04 -9.43 16.67
N SER A 255 10.34 -9.18 16.59
CA SER A 255 10.97 -7.99 17.13
C SER A 255 11.54 -7.12 16.01
N GLY A 256 11.90 -5.89 16.35
CA GLY A 256 12.52 -4.95 15.43
C GLY A 256 11.53 -3.96 14.83
N ASP A 257 12.11 -3.04 14.04
CA ASP A 257 11.43 -1.84 13.60
C ASP A 257 10.74 -2.01 12.24
N VAL A 258 9.41 -1.93 12.24
CA VAL A 258 8.53 -2.07 11.08
C VAL A 258 7.52 -0.93 11.05
N MET A 259 6.60 -0.92 10.07
CA MET A 259 5.59 0.12 9.87
C MET A 259 6.19 1.52 9.70
N PRO A 260 6.52 1.95 8.47
CA PRO A 260 7.07 3.28 8.26
C PRO A 260 6.04 4.39 8.52
N GLY A 261 6.52 5.52 9.05
CA GLY A 261 5.75 6.75 9.18
C GLY A 261 4.61 6.69 10.21
N THR A 262 3.52 7.40 9.93
CA THR A 262 2.39 7.59 10.86
C THR A 262 1.43 6.39 10.93
N TYR A 263 1.74 5.30 10.25
CA TYR A 263 0.97 4.05 10.33
C TYR A 263 1.39 3.18 11.51
N ARG A 264 2.50 3.51 12.21
CA ARG A 264 2.99 2.75 13.36
C ARG A 264 1.94 2.51 14.44
N ALA A 265 1.85 1.26 14.87
CA ALA A 265 1.08 0.84 16.03
C ALA A 265 1.79 1.25 17.35
N PRO A 266 1.06 1.42 18.47
CA PRO A 266 1.63 1.87 19.73
C PRO A 266 2.72 0.92 20.26
N GLU A 267 2.58 -0.39 20.11
CA GLU A 267 3.58 -1.39 20.48
C GLU A 267 4.89 -1.26 19.69
N ILE A 268 4.83 -0.85 18.43
CA ILE A 268 6.02 -0.57 17.60
C ILE A 268 6.75 0.67 18.13
N ILE A 269 6.00 1.72 18.48
CA ILE A 269 6.58 2.93 19.10
C ILE A 269 7.21 2.58 20.46
N MET A 270 6.60 1.66 21.22
CA MET A 270 7.17 1.17 22.48
C MET A 270 8.42 0.29 22.28
N GLY A 271 8.73 -0.13 21.04
CA GLY A 271 9.83 -1.06 20.74
C GLY A 271 9.57 -2.48 21.24
N ALA A 272 8.30 -2.86 21.33
CA ALA A 272 7.87 -4.17 21.80
C ALA A 272 7.82 -5.20 20.67
N ASP A 273 7.74 -6.47 21.06
CA ASP A 273 7.45 -7.53 20.11
C ASP A 273 6.01 -7.42 19.59
N TRP A 274 5.80 -7.84 18.35
CA TRP A 274 4.58 -7.60 17.60
C TRP A 274 4.16 -8.82 16.77
N ASP A 275 2.91 -8.82 16.32
CA ASP A 275 2.28 -9.86 15.51
C ASP A 275 1.42 -9.25 14.39
N SER A 276 0.54 -10.05 13.78
CA SER A 276 -0.37 -9.63 12.71
C SER A 276 -1.32 -8.47 13.08
N LYS A 277 -1.53 -8.17 14.37
CA LYS A 277 -2.40 -7.09 14.83
C LYS A 277 -1.89 -5.71 14.48
N ILE A 278 -0.62 -5.57 14.10
CA ILE A 278 -0.09 -4.31 13.56
C ILE A 278 -0.73 -3.95 12.22
N ASP A 279 -1.05 -4.94 11.37
CA ASP A 279 -1.72 -4.69 10.09
C ASP A 279 -3.17 -4.21 10.32
N MET A 280 -3.82 -4.72 11.38
CA MET A 280 -5.16 -4.28 11.76
C MET A 280 -5.14 -2.83 12.26
N TRP A 281 -4.10 -2.41 12.98
CA TRP A 281 -3.90 -1.01 13.33
C TRP A 281 -3.75 -0.14 12.06
N SER A 282 -2.87 -0.55 11.13
CA SER A 282 -2.70 0.14 9.85
C SER A 282 -4.01 0.25 9.05
N LEU A 283 -4.86 -0.79 9.08
CA LEU A 283 -6.20 -0.74 8.47
C LEU A 283 -7.03 0.40 9.09
N GLY A 284 -7.02 0.54 10.41
CA GLY A 284 -7.71 1.62 11.12
C GLY A 284 -7.23 3.02 10.72
N VAL A 285 -5.92 3.21 10.61
CA VAL A 285 -5.32 4.47 10.13
C VAL A 285 -5.74 4.73 8.68
N MET A 286 -5.66 3.72 7.83
CA MET A 286 -6.00 3.79 6.41
C MET A 286 -7.46 4.21 6.16
N VAL A 287 -8.41 3.74 6.98
CA VAL A 287 -9.83 4.16 6.88
C VAL A 287 -9.94 5.67 6.89
N TRP A 288 -9.26 6.32 7.83
CA TRP A 288 -9.33 7.77 7.99
C TRP A 288 -8.68 8.50 6.82
N ASP A 289 -7.49 8.06 6.42
CA ASP A 289 -6.74 8.63 5.31
C ASP A 289 -7.54 8.58 4.00
N LEU A 290 -8.25 7.48 3.75
CA LEU A 290 -9.08 7.32 2.55
C LEU A 290 -10.37 8.14 2.61
N PHE A 291 -10.92 8.36 3.81
CA PHE A 291 -12.25 8.91 3.97
C PHE A 291 -12.28 10.39 4.30
N GLU A 292 -11.51 10.89 5.28
CA GLU A 292 -11.61 12.30 5.76
C GLU A 292 -10.67 13.26 5.02
N GLY A 293 -9.75 12.77 4.18
CA GLY A 293 -8.94 13.63 3.28
C GLY A 293 -7.67 14.19 3.91
N GLY A 294 -7.27 13.64 5.06
CA GLY A 294 -5.99 13.91 5.71
C GLY A 294 -5.60 12.74 6.62
N SER A 295 -4.35 12.72 7.07
CA SER A 295 -3.86 11.62 7.89
C SER A 295 -4.50 11.59 9.27
N LEU A 296 -4.79 10.39 9.79
CA LEU A 296 -5.28 10.24 11.16
C LEU A 296 -4.27 10.84 12.16
N PHE A 297 -3.02 10.45 12.05
CA PHE A 297 -1.91 11.01 12.83
C PHE A 297 -1.06 11.93 11.97
N ARG A 298 -0.64 13.07 12.54
CA ARG A 298 0.15 14.13 11.88
C ARG A 298 1.50 14.35 12.56
N ALA A 299 2.03 13.29 13.18
CA ALA A 299 3.25 13.29 13.97
C ALA A 299 4.56 13.38 13.16
N VAL A 300 4.57 14.10 12.03
CA VAL A 300 5.79 14.34 11.25
C VAL A 300 6.21 15.79 11.44
N VAL A 301 7.32 16.01 12.16
CA VAL A 301 7.88 17.33 12.46
C VAL A 301 9.22 17.45 11.74
N ALA A 302 9.40 18.51 10.95
CA ALA A 302 10.63 18.76 10.18
C ALA A 302 11.09 17.53 9.36
N HIS A 303 10.15 16.82 8.74
CA HIS A 303 10.35 15.58 7.95
C HIS A 303 10.76 14.33 8.75
N ASN A 304 10.76 14.38 10.08
CA ASN A 304 11.03 13.22 10.93
C ASN A 304 9.76 12.82 11.68
N LEU A 305 9.59 11.52 11.92
CA LEU A 305 8.53 11.02 12.77
C LEU A 305 8.84 11.37 14.23
N ASP A 306 7.87 11.93 14.93
CA ASP A 306 7.96 12.30 16.34
C ASP A 306 7.09 11.34 17.16
N ASP A 307 7.74 10.38 17.82
CA ASP A 307 7.07 9.37 18.63
C ASP A 307 6.25 9.99 19.79
N GLU A 308 6.73 11.08 20.40
CA GLU A 308 6.04 11.73 21.53
C GLU A 308 4.74 12.39 21.06
N LEU A 309 4.80 13.16 19.97
CA LEU A 309 3.61 13.74 19.35
C LEU A 309 2.64 12.66 18.85
N HIS A 310 3.17 11.57 18.29
CA HIS A 310 2.33 10.47 17.81
C HIS A 310 1.51 9.85 18.94
N LEU A 311 2.15 9.57 20.09
CA LEU A 311 1.47 9.04 21.27
C LEU A 311 0.48 10.06 21.87
N ALA A 312 0.82 11.34 21.88
CA ALA A 312 -0.09 12.40 22.34
C ALA A 312 -1.38 12.45 21.49
N GLU A 313 -1.26 12.33 20.16
CA GLU A 313 -2.41 12.22 19.25
C GLU A 313 -3.20 10.92 19.48
N MET A 314 -2.54 9.79 19.76
CA MET A 314 -3.22 8.55 20.12
C MET A 314 -4.04 8.70 21.41
N VAL A 315 -3.48 9.31 22.46
CA VAL A 315 -4.20 9.57 23.72
C VAL A 315 -5.41 10.47 23.49
N SER A 316 -5.24 11.51 22.68
CA SER A 316 -6.33 12.42 22.32
C SER A 316 -7.50 11.71 21.64
N LEU A 317 -7.22 10.84 20.65
CA LEU A 317 -8.25 10.19 19.85
C LEU A 317 -8.86 8.94 20.50
N LEU A 318 -8.07 8.19 21.27
CA LEU A 318 -8.45 6.88 21.83
C LEU A 318 -8.77 6.95 23.33
N GLY A 319 -8.41 8.05 24.00
CA GLY A 319 -8.32 8.11 25.45
C GLY A 319 -6.99 7.53 25.98
N PRO A 320 -6.73 7.64 27.30
CA PRO A 320 -5.50 7.15 27.90
C PRO A 320 -5.34 5.63 27.71
N PRO A 321 -4.10 5.14 27.54
CA PRO A 321 -3.84 3.70 27.49
C PRO A 321 -4.26 3.01 28.80
N PRO A 322 -4.73 1.76 28.74
CA PRO A 322 -5.03 1.01 29.95
C PRO A 322 -3.74 0.77 30.76
N LYS A 323 -3.86 0.68 32.08
CA LYS A 323 -2.70 0.44 32.97
C LYS A 323 -1.91 -0.83 32.58
N LYS A 324 -2.61 -1.87 32.11
CA LYS A 324 -1.98 -3.09 31.57
C LYS A 324 -1.01 -2.82 30.43
N PHE A 325 -1.28 -1.84 29.56
CA PHE A 325 -0.38 -1.43 28.48
C PHE A 325 0.86 -0.72 29.05
N LEU A 326 0.65 0.24 29.96
CA LEU A 326 1.72 1.02 30.58
C LEU A 326 2.68 0.14 31.40
N ASP A 327 2.14 -0.79 32.18
CA ASP A 327 2.93 -1.71 33.00
C ASP A 327 3.69 -2.75 32.15
N ARG A 328 3.22 -3.02 30.92
CA ARG A 328 3.83 -4.01 30.01
C ARG A 328 5.11 -3.49 29.37
N TYR A 329 5.22 -2.19 29.11
CA TYR A 329 6.31 -1.63 28.31
C TYR A 329 7.12 -0.61 29.11
N GLU A 330 8.38 -0.94 29.42
CA GLU A 330 9.29 -0.05 30.18
C GLU A 330 9.42 1.34 29.53
N ARG A 331 9.41 1.41 28.20
CA ARG A 331 9.47 2.68 27.44
C ARG A 331 8.29 3.61 27.73
N SER A 332 7.14 3.10 28.21
CA SER A 332 6.01 3.94 28.61
C SER A 332 6.35 4.94 29.71
N ARG A 333 7.33 4.64 30.58
CA ARG A 333 7.79 5.54 31.65
C ARG A 333 8.41 6.85 31.14
N GLN A 334 8.70 6.95 29.84
CA GLN A 334 9.14 8.20 29.21
C GLN A 334 7.98 9.21 29.06
N TYR A 335 6.75 8.72 28.95
CA TYR A 335 5.59 9.53 28.57
C TYR A 335 4.48 9.54 29.63
N TRP A 336 4.42 8.53 30.50
CA TRP A 336 3.44 8.42 31.59
C TRP A 336 4.09 8.18 32.95
N ASP A 337 3.46 8.70 34.02
CA ASP A 337 3.82 8.37 35.40
C ASP A 337 3.22 7.01 35.86
N SER A 338 3.48 6.63 37.11
CA SER A 338 2.99 5.37 37.70
C SER A 338 1.47 5.31 37.93
N GLU A 339 0.79 6.46 37.89
CA GLU A 339 -0.66 6.56 37.99
C GLU A 339 -1.34 6.53 36.61
N GLY A 340 -0.54 6.66 35.54
CA GLY A 340 -1.01 6.68 34.15
C GLY A 340 -1.29 8.08 33.62
N ASN A 341 -0.84 9.13 34.32
CA ASN A 341 -0.96 10.51 33.85
C ASN A 341 0.13 10.81 32.82
N TRP A 342 -0.22 11.56 31.78
CA TRP A 342 0.71 12.02 30.76
C TRP A 342 1.70 13.04 31.35
N ILE A 343 3.00 12.78 31.20
CA ILE A 343 4.10 13.62 31.72
C ILE A 343 5.04 14.14 30.64
N ALA A 344 4.82 13.76 29.38
CA ALA A 344 5.66 14.19 28.27
C ALA A 344 5.50 15.69 27.96
N SER A 345 6.49 16.29 27.30
CA SER A 345 6.53 17.73 27.05
C SER A 345 5.48 18.21 26.05
N THR A 346 5.14 17.34 25.10
CA THR A 346 4.14 17.60 24.07
C THR A 346 2.75 17.53 24.70
N PRO A 347 1.95 18.61 24.61
CA PRO A 347 0.59 18.60 25.14
C PRO A 347 -0.30 17.66 24.34
N ILE A 348 -1.24 17.00 25.01
CA ILE A 348 -2.28 16.21 24.36
C ILE A 348 -3.19 17.18 23.57
N PRO A 349 -3.31 17.04 22.24
CA PRO A 349 -4.17 17.92 21.45
C PRO A 349 -5.64 17.78 21.84
N ASP A 350 -6.43 18.86 21.72
CA ASP A 350 -7.88 18.82 21.92
C ASP A 350 -8.59 18.39 20.63
N GLN A 351 -8.78 17.08 20.46
CA GLN A 351 -9.49 16.48 19.33
C GLN A 351 -10.10 15.14 19.74
N THR A 352 -11.11 14.69 19.02
CA THR A 352 -11.69 13.36 19.16
C THR A 352 -12.02 12.79 17.78
N LEU A 353 -12.23 11.48 17.69
CA LEU A 353 -12.73 10.87 16.46
C LEU A 353 -14.10 11.47 16.07
N GLU A 354 -14.95 11.78 17.05
CA GLU A 354 -16.26 12.41 16.84
C GLU A 354 -16.17 13.80 16.20
N ILE A 355 -15.23 14.63 16.67
CA ILE A 355 -15.00 15.98 16.15
C ILE A 355 -14.41 15.91 14.73
N ARG A 356 -13.50 14.96 14.50
CA ARG A 356 -12.77 14.84 13.23
C ARG A 356 -13.56 14.17 12.13
N GLU A 357 -14.52 13.33 12.47
CA GLU A 357 -15.43 12.76 11.49
C GLU A 357 -16.42 13.85 11.08
N THR A 358 -16.40 14.24 9.81
CA THR A 358 -17.21 15.39 9.33
C THR A 358 -18.17 15.03 8.20
N LYS A 359 -18.11 13.79 7.71
CA LYS A 359 -18.76 13.38 6.46
C LYS A 359 -20.07 12.64 6.67
N LEU A 360 -20.16 11.86 7.73
CA LEU A 360 -21.31 11.05 8.09
C LEU A 360 -22.09 11.71 9.23
N LYS A 361 -23.35 11.27 9.38
CA LYS A 361 -24.24 11.71 10.47
C LYS A 361 -25.03 10.52 10.99
N GLY A 362 -25.60 10.68 12.18
CA GLY A 362 -26.51 9.68 12.76
C GLY A 362 -25.88 8.29 12.88
N GLU A 363 -26.63 7.28 12.47
CA GLU A 363 -26.23 5.87 12.62
C GLU A 363 -24.97 5.52 11.83
N GLU A 364 -24.81 6.02 10.59
CA GLU A 364 -23.64 5.69 9.77
C GLU A 364 -22.33 6.19 10.41
N LYS A 365 -22.36 7.39 11.01
CA LYS A 365 -21.23 7.93 11.77
C LYS A 365 -20.92 7.04 12.97
N GLN A 366 -21.94 6.64 13.73
CA GLN A 366 -21.76 5.76 14.88
C GLN A 366 -21.16 4.41 14.47
N GLN A 367 -21.61 3.84 13.34
CA GLN A 367 -21.06 2.60 12.79
C GLN A 367 -19.59 2.75 12.38
N LEU A 368 -19.22 3.83 11.67
CA LEU A 368 -17.82 4.09 11.30
C LEU A 368 -16.92 4.22 12.55
N LEU A 369 -17.33 5.03 13.52
CA LEU A 369 -16.58 5.23 14.76
C LEU A 369 -16.45 3.93 15.57
N ALA A 370 -17.52 3.12 15.61
CA ALA A 370 -17.50 1.80 16.24
C ALA A 370 -16.57 0.82 15.49
N PHE A 371 -16.53 0.86 14.16
CA PHE A 371 -15.58 0.07 13.36
C PHE A 371 -14.14 0.46 13.68
N VAL A 372 -13.81 1.75 13.62
CA VAL A 372 -12.44 2.24 13.86
C VAL A 372 -11.96 1.88 15.28
N ARG A 373 -12.82 1.97 16.29
CA ARG A 373 -12.50 1.58 17.67
C ARG A 373 -12.23 0.09 17.87
N LYS A 374 -12.68 -0.78 16.95
CA LYS A 374 -12.39 -2.23 17.01
C LYS A 374 -10.98 -2.57 16.51
N VAL A 375 -10.34 -1.66 15.79
CA VAL A 375 -9.01 -1.88 15.19
C VAL A 375 -7.94 -0.95 15.77
N LEU A 376 -8.31 0.25 16.21
CA LEU A 376 -7.43 1.18 16.93
C LEU A 376 -7.56 0.97 18.44
N CYS A 377 -6.97 -0.12 18.92
CA CYS A 377 -6.87 -0.43 20.34
C CYS A 377 -5.40 -0.36 20.81
N TRP A 378 -5.19 0.13 22.03
CA TRP A 378 -3.86 0.20 22.66
C TRP A 378 -3.21 -1.17 22.81
N LEU A 379 -3.95 -2.15 23.33
CA LEU A 379 -3.50 -3.54 23.44
C LEU A 379 -3.73 -4.28 22.12
N PRO A 380 -2.71 -4.95 21.55
CA PRO A 380 -2.86 -5.70 20.30
C PRO A 380 -3.94 -6.79 20.38
N GLU A 381 -4.05 -7.47 21.52
CA GLU A 381 -5.02 -8.55 21.73
C GLU A 381 -6.48 -8.10 21.69
N ASP A 382 -6.75 -6.80 21.94
CA ASP A 382 -8.10 -6.24 21.91
C ASP A 382 -8.57 -5.90 20.49
N ARG A 383 -7.64 -5.80 19.53
CA ARG A 383 -7.96 -5.49 18.14
C ARG A 383 -8.64 -6.68 17.49
N LYS A 384 -9.77 -6.43 16.82
CA LYS A 384 -10.48 -7.45 16.04
C LYS A 384 -9.62 -7.93 14.87
N SER A 385 -9.61 -9.23 14.66
CA SER A 385 -9.01 -9.85 13.47
C SER A 385 -9.89 -9.61 12.23
N ALA A 386 -9.34 -9.87 11.04
CA ALA A 386 -10.04 -9.63 9.78
C ALA A 386 -11.33 -10.46 9.65
N ASP A 387 -11.33 -11.75 10.03
CA ASP A 387 -12.53 -12.61 10.06
C ASP A 387 -13.67 -12.02 10.94
N GLN A 388 -13.30 -11.41 12.07
CA GLN A 388 -14.25 -10.80 13.00
C GLN A 388 -14.85 -9.49 12.46
N LEU A 389 -14.12 -8.79 11.57
CA LEU A 389 -14.58 -7.55 10.95
C LEU A 389 -15.42 -7.79 9.69
N TYR A 390 -15.35 -8.97 9.09
CA TYR A 390 -16.13 -9.29 7.88
C TYR A 390 -17.64 -9.03 8.08
N ARG A 391 -18.17 -9.30 9.28
CA ARG A 391 -19.59 -9.11 9.63
C ARG A 391 -19.90 -7.76 10.28
N ASP A 392 -18.96 -6.82 10.26
CA ASP A 392 -19.15 -5.53 10.89
C ASP A 392 -20.30 -4.74 10.22
N ALA A 393 -21.07 -4.01 11.03
CA ALA A 393 -22.22 -3.24 10.57
C ALA A 393 -21.84 -2.13 9.59
N PHE A 394 -20.69 -1.47 9.79
CA PHE A 394 -20.22 -0.43 8.87
C PHE A 394 -19.85 -1.02 7.51
N VAL A 395 -19.10 -2.13 7.52
CA VAL A 395 -18.66 -2.83 6.30
C VAL A 395 -19.86 -3.36 5.52
N ASN A 396 -20.81 -4.00 6.20
CA ASN A 396 -22.00 -4.60 5.56
C ASN A 396 -23.19 -3.64 5.39
N GLY A 397 -23.07 -2.39 5.84
CA GLY A 397 -24.11 -1.37 5.62
C GLY A 397 -24.47 -1.17 4.15
N TYR A 398 -23.56 -1.55 3.23
CA TYR A 398 -23.77 -1.57 1.79
C TYR A 398 -24.84 -2.57 1.32
N GLU A 399 -24.89 -3.79 1.88
CA GLU A 399 -25.89 -4.80 1.50
C GLU A 399 -27.30 -4.39 1.94
N ARG A 400 -27.43 -3.73 3.10
CA ARG A 400 -28.70 -3.14 3.54
C ARG A 400 -29.17 -2.02 2.61
N HIS A 401 -28.28 -1.17 2.12
CA HIS A 401 -28.64 -0.11 1.17
C HIS A 401 -29.08 -0.66 -0.18
N LYS A 402 -28.43 -1.72 -0.72
CA LYS A 402 -28.92 -2.37 -1.95
C LYS A 402 -30.27 -3.04 -1.76
N TYR A 403 -30.51 -3.68 -0.61
CA TYR A 403 -31.83 -4.25 -0.32
C TYR A 403 -32.89 -3.16 -0.18
N VAL A 404 -32.65 -2.09 0.58
CA VAL A 404 -33.59 -0.98 0.77
C VAL A 404 -33.87 -0.22 -0.54
N VAL A 405 -32.85 -0.01 -1.38
CA VAL A 405 -33.03 0.63 -2.70
C VAL A 405 -33.73 -0.32 -3.68
N ALA A 406 -33.54 -1.63 -3.58
CA ALA A 406 -34.22 -2.62 -4.42
C ALA A 406 -35.65 -2.97 -3.96
N THR A 407 -35.97 -2.85 -2.67
CA THR A 407 -37.28 -3.21 -2.09
C THR A 407 -38.14 -2.01 -1.72
N GLY A 408 -37.62 -0.78 -1.80
CA GLY A 408 -38.39 0.44 -1.58
C GLY A 408 -38.97 0.60 -0.17
N GLN A 409 -38.47 -0.16 0.82
CA GLN A 409 -38.94 -0.07 2.20
C GLN A 409 -37.97 0.80 3.02
N THR A 410 -38.37 2.05 3.26
CA THR A 410 -37.84 2.86 4.37
C THR A 410 -38.36 2.31 5.69
N CYS A 411 -37.48 2.10 6.69
CA CYS A 411 -37.91 1.87 8.08
C CYS A 411 -38.80 3.02 8.58
#